data_AF-A0A4R2RBY3-F1
#
_entry.id   AF-A0A4R2RBY3-F1
#
_cell.length_a   1.000
_cell.length_b   1.000
_cell.length_c   1.000
_cell.angle_alpha   90.00
_cell.angle_beta   90.00
_cell.angle_gamma   90.00
#
_symmetry.space_group_name_H-M   'P 1'
#
loop_
_entity.id
_entity.type
_entity.pdbx_description
1 polymer ?
#
loop_
_entity_poly.entity_id
_entity_poly.type
_entity_poly.pdbx_seq_one_letter_code
_entity_poly.pdbx_strand_id
1 'polypeptide(L)'
;MRHRKDEWGQLLIAFGMALQQLSHEEYEQLVQGKGRWRFTSEPDQPSSPVHEAITSFSPAVRPLSDPLPELQEQRKKASREKKPVDDALFQESTQVLLQLTNREEARNYIAQAKHLSTKADYERLAQMLGIRIRKSERKDEIIEKIIEGTAGLKANAIAMERVNVLRRLPT
;
A
#
# COMPACT_ATOMS: atom_id res chain seq x y z
N MET A 1 -21.24 -11.37 -20.71
CA MET A 1 -21.32 -11.81 -19.29
C MET A 1 -21.24 -13.33 -19.06
N ARG A 2 -21.25 -14.21 -20.09
CA ARG A 2 -21.16 -15.68 -19.87
C ARG A 2 -19.74 -16.17 -19.52
N HIS A 3 -18.69 -15.56 -20.08
CA HIS A 3 -17.29 -15.95 -19.84
C HIS A 3 -16.84 -15.98 -18.37
N ARG A 4 -17.34 -15.07 -17.52
CA ARG A 4 -16.92 -15.05 -16.11
C ARG A 4 -17.38 -16.28 -15.34
N LYS A 5 -18.51 -16.90 -15.72
CA LYS A 5 -19.03 -18.08 -15.01
C LYS A 5 -18.12 -19.30 -15.19
N ASP A 6 -17.51 -19.42 -16.37
CA ASP A 6 -16.63 -20.55 -16.70
C ASP A 6 -15.27 -20.42 -16.00
N GLU A 7 -14.76 -19.19 -15.85
CA GLU A 7 -13.52 -18.90 -15.11
C GLU A 7 -13.63 -19.27 -13.63
N TRP A 8 -14.76 -18.95 -12.99
CA TRP A 8 -15.00 -19.33 -11.59
C TRP A 8 -15.10 -20.85 -11.41
N GLY A 9 -15.71 -21.55 -12.37
CA GLY A 9 -15.76 -23.01 -12.36
C GLY A 9 -14.37 -23.64 -12.42
N GLN A 10 -13.52 -23.16 -13.33
CA GLN A 10 -12.13 -23.65 -13.44
C GLN A 10 -11.30 -23.37 -12.18
N LEU A 11 -11.47 -22.20 -11.57
CA LEU A 11 -10.76 -21.84 -10.35
C LEU A 11 -11.16 -22.73 -9.17
N LEU A 12 -12.46 -23.03 -9.03
CA LEU A 12 -12.95 -23.94 -7.98
C LEU A 12 -12.45 -25.37 -8.18
N ILE A 13 -12.37 -25.85 -9.43
CA ILE A 13 -11.83 -27.17 -9.75
C ILE A 13 -10.34 -27.23 -9.40
N ALA A 14 -9.55 -26.23 -9.81
CA ALA A 14 -8.13 -26.15 -9.50
C ALA A 14 -7.87 -26.09 -7.99
N PHE A 15 -8.70 -25.33 -7.26
CA PHE A 15 -8.63 -25.26 -5.80
C PHE A 15 -8.94 -26.60 -5.14
N GLY A 16 -9.96 -27.33 -5.61
CA GLY A 16 -10.29 -28.67 -5.12
C GLY A 16 -9.15 -29.67 -5.32
N MET A 17 -8.49 -29.63 -6.48
CA MET A 17 -7.32 -30.48 -6.75
C MET A 17 -6.13 -30.14 -5.84
N ALA A 18 -5.88 -28.85 -5.58
CA ALA A 18 -4.83 -28.44 -4.66
C ALA A 18 -5.10 -28.92 -3.23
N LEU A 19 -6.35 -28.87 -2.76
CA LEU A 19 -6.74 -29.40 -1.44
C LEU A 19 -6.53 -30.91 -1.32
N GLN A 20 -6.72 -31.67 -2.40
CA GLN A 20 -6.49 -33.12 -2.40
C GLN A 20 -5.01 -33.51 -2.32
N GLN A 21 -4.10 -32.62 -2.73
CA GLN A 21 -2.66 -32.85 -2.69
C GLN A 21 -2.02 -32.46 -1.36
N LEU A 22 -2.75 -31.75 -0.48
CA LEU A 22 -2.25 -31.36 0.83
C LEU A 22 -2.15 -32.56 1.76
N SER A 23 -1.05 -32.61 2.51
CA SER A 23 -0.93 -33.52 3.65
C SER A 23 -1.88 -33.10 4.79
N HIS A 24 -2.16 -34.02 5.70
CA HIS A 24 -3.04 -33.76 6.85
C HIS A 24 -2.52 -32.61 7.74
N GLU A 25 -1.20 -32.52 7.93
CA GLU A 25 -0.57 -31.46 8.71
C GLU A 25 -0.71 -30.08 8.06
N GLU A 26 -0.55 -29.99 6.74
CA GLU A 26 -0.74 -28.73 6.00
C GLU A 26 -2.20 -28.28 5.99
N TYR A 27 -3.13 -29.24 5.92
CA TYR A 27 -4.56 -28.96 6.06
C TYR A 27 -4.89 -28.38 7.45
N GLU A 28 -4.34 -28.94 8.53
CA GLU A 28 -4.55 -28.36 9.87
C GLU A 28 -3.95 -26.95 9.99
N GLN A 29 -2.76 -26.71 9.44
CA GLN A 29 -2.16 -25.38 9.41
C GLN A 29 -3.00 -24.37 8.61
N LEU A 30 -3.64 -24.84 7.54
CA LEU A 30 -4.59 -24.06 6.74
C LEU A 30 -5.81 -23.66 7.55
N VAL A 31 -6.44 -24.62 8.24
CA VAL A 31 -7.63 -24.38 9.08
C VAL A 31 -7.31 -23.43 10.23
N GLN A 32 -6.10 -23.51 10.80
CA GLN A 32 -5.66 -22.62 11.88
C GLN A 32 -5.21 -21.23 11.39
N GLY A 33 -5.17 -20.98 10.07
CA GLY A 33 -4.71 -19.72 9.49
C GLY A 33 -3.22 -19.43 9.73
N LYS A 34 -2.42 -20.44 10.05
CA LYS A 34 -0.98 -20.32 10.35
C LYS A 34 -0.09 -20.60 9.14
N GLY A 35 -0.65 -21.10 8.03
CA GLY A 35 0.07 -21.38 6.80
C GLY A 35 0.20 -20.16 5.88
N ARG A 36 1.41 -19.91 5.35
CA ARG A 36 1.65 -18.94 4.27
C ARG A 36 1.72 -19.67 2.95
N TRP A 37 0.69 -19.53 2.12
CA TRP A 37 0.66 -20.12 0.78
C TRP A 37 1.79 -19.55 -0.08
N ARG A 38 2.61 -20.43 -0.63
CA ARG A 38 3.52 -20.12 -1.74
C ARG A 38 3.11 -20.99 -2.91
N PHE A 39 2.52 -20.37 -3.92
CA PHE A 39 2.27 -21.03 -5.19
C PHE A 39 3.58 -21.00 -5.98
N THR A 40 4.41 -22.02 -5.80
CA THR A 40 5.61 -22.22 -6.62
C THR A 40 5.21 -22.99 -7.87
N SER A 41 5.40 -22.38 -9.04
CA SER A 41 5.09 -22.98 -10.34
C SER A 41 6.18 -23.95 -10.81
N GLU A 42 7.19 -24.20 -10.00
CA GLU A 42 8.33 -25.05 -10.36
C GLU A 42 8.16 -26.44 -9.75
N PRO A 43 8.25 -27.51 -10.56
CA PRO A 43 8.33 -28.87 -10.05
C PRO A 43 9.65 -29.07 -9.30
N ASP A 44 9.52 -29.67 -8.11
CA ASP A 44 10.59 -30.00 -7.15
C ASP A 44 11.88 -30.52 -7.79
N GLN A 45 12.96 -29.74 -7.65
CA GLN A 45 14.32 -30.26 -7.70
C GLN A 45 14.77 -30.58 -6.26
N PRO A 46 15.17 -31.82 -5.95
CA PRO A 46 15.66 -32.16 -4.61
C PRO A 46 17.00 -31.47 -4.33
N SER A 47 16.99 -30.54 -3.37
CA SER A 47 18.17 -29.83 -2.89
C SER A 47 19.11 -30.77 -2.13
N SER A 48 20.37 -30.82 -2.58
CA SER A 48 21.48 -31.49 -1.89
C SER A 48 21.90 -30.76 -0.60
N PRO A 49 22.51 -31.48 0.37
CA PRO A 49 22.77 -31.00 1.72
C PRO A 49 23.95 -30.01 1.81
N VAL A 50 23.76 -29.05 2.72
CA VAL A 50 24.70 -28.01 3.14
C VAL A 50 25.90 -28.64 3.83
N HIS A 51 27.10 -28.46 3.29
CA HIS A 51 28.34 -28.70 4.04
C HIS A 51 28.62 -27.52 4.97
N GLU A 52 28.61 -27.80 6.26
CA GLU A 52 29.21 -26.99 7.31
C GLU A 52 30.71 -26.80 7.05
N ALA A 53 31.18 -25.56 7.13
CA ALA A 53 32.60 -25.26 7.25
C ALA A 53 32.80 -24.26 8.39
N ILE A 54 33.18 -24.84 9.54
CA ILE A 54 33.73 -24.20 10.71
C ILE A 54 35.13 -23.69 10.37
N THR A 55 35.42 -22.41 10.61
CA THR A 55 36.77 -21.86 10.86
C THR A 55 36.60 -20.64 11.76
N SER A 56 36.71 -20.79 13.08
CA SER A 56 37.94 -20.67 13.88
C SER A 56 38.48 -19.24 14.04
N PHE A 57 38.23 -18.68 15.24
CA PHE A 57 39.16 -17.91 16.08
C PHE A 57 40.09 -16.82 15.48
N SER A 58 39.89 -15.57 15.94
CA SER A 58 40.92 -14.83 16.70
C SER A 58 40.36 -13.55 17.36
N PRO A 59 40.54 -13.36 18.68
CA PRO A 59 40.23 -12.11 19.38
C PRO A 59 41.51 -11.27 19.52
N ALA A 60 41.57 -10.11 18.87
CA ALA A 60 42.65 -9.13 19.07
C ALA A 60 42.06 -7.87 19.71
N VAL A 61 42.53 -7.62 20.93
CA VAL A 61 42.20 -6.52 21.83
C VAL A 61 43.03 -5.28 21.45
N ARG A 62 42.46 -4.10 21.72
CA ARG A 62 43.05 -2.77 22.02
C ARG A 62 43.09 -1.74 20.87
N PRO A 63 43.16 -0.42 21.17
CA PRO A 63 42.68 0.31 22.35
C PRO A 63 41.85 1.57 22.00
N LEU A 64 41.18 2.05 23.04
CA LEU A 64 40.51 3.34 23.19
C LEU A 64 41.40 4.52 22.74
N SER A 65 40.92 5.31 21.77
CA SER A 65 41.44 6.63 21.43
C SER A 65 40.32 7.44 20.76
N ASP A 66 39.47 8.03 21.59
CA ASP A 66 38.89 9.35 21.29
C ASP A 66 39.99 10.38 21.62
N PRO A 67 40.19 11.47 20.84
CA PRO A 67 39.13 12.48 20.79
C PRO A 67 39.02 13.37 19.52
N LEU A 68 37.86 14.05 19.52
CA LEU A 68 37.52 15.38 19.02
C LEU A 68 36.90 15.57 17.62
N PRO A 69 35.92 16.51 17.54
CA PRO A 69 34.93 16.61 16.48
C PRO A 69 35.21 17.81 15.58
N GLU A 70 35.40 17.60 14.28
CA GLU A 70 35.29 18.69 13.32
C GLU A 70 35.03 18.16 11.90
N LEU A 71 33.99 18.71 11.28
CA LEU A 71 33.80 18.82 9.83
C LEU A 71 33.64 17.51 9.03
N GLN A 72 32.44 16.93 9.09
CA GLN A 72 31.79 16.39 7.88
C GLN A 72 30.31 16.77 7.82
N GLU A 73 30.07 18.08 7.72
CA GLU A 73 29.06 18.60 6.80
C GLU A 73 29.20 17.88 5.45
N GLN A 74 28.08 17.69 4.74
CA GLN A 74 28.02 17.08 3.40
C GLN A 74 27.98 15.54 3.34
N ARG A 75 27.12 14.89 4.14
CA ARG A 75 26.41 13.71 3.61
C ARG A 75 25.38 14.16 2.59
N LYS A 76 25.92 14.33 1.38
CA LYS A 76 25.27 14.41 0.08
C LYS A 76 23.89 13.77 0.13
N LYS A 77 22.88 14.62 0.12
CA LYS A 77 21.55 14.33 -0.40
C LYS A 77 21.77 13.77 -1.80
N ALA A 78 21.84 12.45 -1.93
CA ALA A 78 21.74 11.76 -3.20
C ALA A 78 20.29 11.94 -3.67
N SER A 79 20.00 13.14 -4.18
CA SER A 79 18.88 13.44 -5.05
C SER A 79 19.00 12.53 -6.27
N ARG A 80 18.49 11.31 -6.13
CA ARG A 80 18.10 10.49 -7.27
C ARG A 80 17.12 11.33 -8.06
N GLU A 81 17.56 11.79 -9.23
CA GLU A 81 16.70 12.29 -10.30
C GLU A 81 15.61 11.24 -10.55
N LYS A 82 14.47 11.43 -9.90
CA LYS A 82 13.25 10.74 -10.27
C LYS A 82 12.84 11.35 -11.60
N LYS A 83 12.82 10.52 -12.64
CA LYS A 83 12.27 10.86 -13.95
C LYS A 83 10.98 11.67 -13.75
N PRO A 84 10.81 12.83 -14.41
CA PRO A 84 9.60 13.63 -14.32
C PRO A 84 8.48 12.88 -15.05
N VAL A 85 7.89 11.90 -14.37
CA VAL A 85 6.73 11.19 -14.87
C VAL A 85 5.52 11.82 -14.18
N ASP A 86 4.80 12.56 -15.02
CA ASP A 86 3.40 12.96 -14.93
C ASP A 86 2.92 13.80 -13.74
N ASP A 87 3.73 14.78 -13.30
CA ASP A 87 3.25 15.81 -12.37
C ASP A 87 1.96 16.49 -12.85
N ALA A 88 1.78 16.62 -14.16
CA ALA A 88 0.57 17.16 -14.76
C ALA A 88 -0.68 16.29 -14.48
N LEU A 89 -0.57 14.96 -14.59
CA LEU A 89 -1.70 14.06 -14.31
C LEU A 89 -2.07 14.08 -12.83
N PHE A 90 -1.08 14.11 -11.93
CA PHE A 90 -1.34 14.24 -10.51
C PHE A 90 -2.04 15.57 -10.17
N GLN A 91 -1.64 16.66 -10.83
CA GLN A 91 -2.29 17.96 -10.65
C GLN A 91 -3.74 17.96 -11.16
N GLU A 92 -3.98 17.37 -12.34
CA GLU A 92 -5.33 17.19 -12.88
C GLU A 92 -6.21 16.39 -11.91
N SER A 93 -5.71 15.25 -11.42
CA SER A 93 -6.44 14.43 -10.45
C SER A 93 -6.69 15.14 -9.13
N THR A 94 -5.77 16.00 -8.71
CA THR A 94 -5.95 16.84 -7.52
C THR A 94 -7.06 17.86 -7.74
N GLN A 95 -7.09 18.52 -8.90
CA GLN A 95 -8.16 19.46 -9.23
C GLN A 95 -9.52 18.78 -9.32
N VAL A 96 -9.59 17.59 -9.94
CA VAL A 96 -10.83 16.80 -10.02
C VAL A 96 -11.28 16.42 -8.62
N LEU A 97 -10.42 15.85 -7.77
CA LEU A 97 -10.75 15.48 -6.40
C LEU A 97 -11.21 16.66 -5.55
N LEU A 98 -10.65 17.85 -5.78
CA LEU A 98 -11.11 19.08 -5.13
C LEU A 98 -12.48 19.52 -5.63
N GLN A 99 -12.89 19.22 -6.86
CA GLN A 99 -14.20 19.59 -7.38
C GLN A 99 -15.32 18.65 -6.92
N LEU A 100 -14.99 17.38 -6.64
CA LEU A 100 -15.97 16.39 -6.20
C LEU A 100 -16.56 16.72 -4.83
N THR A 101 -17.88 16.65 -4.72
CA THR A 101 -18.62 16.88 -3.47
C THR A 101 -19.03 15.59 -2.77
N ASN A 102 -19.05 14.47 -3.48
CA ASN A 102 -19.53 13.18 -2.98
C ASN A 102 -18.37 12.23 -2.69
N ARG A 103 -18.44 11.54 -1.53
CA ARG A 103 -17.42 10.53 -1.14
C ARG A 103 -17.36 9.36 -2.12
N GLU A 104 -18.52 8.92 -2.61
CA GLU A 104 -18.61 7.79 -3.55
C GLU A 104 -17.98 8.12 -4.91
N GLU A 105 -18.21 9.33 -5.43
CA GLU A 105 -17.60 9.77 -6.68
C GLU A 105 -16.08 9.86 -6.57
N ALA A 106 -15.56 10.40 -5.44
CA ALA A 106 -14.12 10.45 -5.19
C ALA A 106 -13.51 9.04 -5.13
N ARG A 107 -14.20 8.09 -4.49
CA ARG A 107 -13.77 6.68 -4.44
C ARG A 107 -13.76 6.05 -5.83
N ASN A 108 -14.81 6.28 -6.62
CA ASN A 108 -14.92 5.76 -7.98
C ASN A 108 -13.83 6.34 -8.90
N TYR A 109 -13.54 7.64 -8.77
CA TYR A 109 -12.46 8.29 -9.51
C TYR A 109 -11.10 7.65 -9.18
N ILE A 110 -10.80 7.47 -7.90
CA ILE A 110 -9.56 6.82 -7.45
C ILE A 110 -9.47 5.37 -7.95
N ALA A 111 -10.58 4.63 -7.97
CA ALA A 111 -10.61 3.26 -8.47
C ALA A 111 -10.40 3.17 -10.00
N GLN A 112 -10.81 4.19 -10.76
CA GLN A 112 -10.67 4.26 -12.21
C GLN A 112 -9.33 4.86 -12.67
N ALA A 113 -8.67 5.62 -11.80
CA ALA A 113 -7.40 6.27 -12.07
C ALA A 113 -6.24 5.27 -12.20
N LYS A 114 -5.89 4.90 -13.44
CA LYS A 114 -4.80 3.97 -13.75
C LYS A 114 -3.42 4.43 -13.25
N HIS A 115 -3.24 5.74 -13.09
CA HIS A 115 -1.99 6.33 -12.61
C HIS A 115 -1.82 6.28 -11.08
N LEU A 116 -2.87 5.88 -10.33
CA LEU A 116 -2.84 5.72 -8.87
C LEU A 116 -2.85 4.24 -8.48
N SER A 117 -1.80 3.50 -8.83
CA SER A 117 -1.76 2.06 -8.53
C SER A 117 -0.97 1.78 -7.25
N THR A 118 0.16 2.45 -7.07
CA THR A 118 1.10 2.14 -5.98
C THR A 118 0.84 2.99 -4.74
N LYS A 119 1.24 2.47 -3.56
CA LYS A 119 1.16 3.23 -2.30
C LYS A 119 1.89 4.58 -2.40
N ALA A 120 3.03 4.63 -3.08
CA ALA A 120 3.82 5.83 -3.25
C ALA A 120 3.06 6.93 -4.05
N ASP A 121 2.22 6.55 -5.01
CA ASP A 121 1.43 7.49 -5.80
C ASP A 121 0.37 8.18 -4.93
N TYR A 122 -0.28 7.42 -4.04
CA TYR A 122 -1.24 7.98 -3.09
C TYR A 122 -0.58 8.87 -2.04
N GLU A 123 0.60 8.51 -1.56
CA GLU A 123 1.38 9.37 -0.66
C GLU A 123 1.74 10.70 -1.33
N ARG A 124 2.13 10.66 -2.61
CA ARG A 124 2.41 11.87 -3.40
C ARG A 124 1.15 12.72 -3.59
N LEU A 125 0.04 12.11 -3.98
CA LEU A 125 -1.25 12.78 -4.16
C LEU A 125 -1.70 13.48 -2.87
N ALA A 126 -1.63 12.77 -1.74
CA ALA A 126 -1.98 13.33 -0.44
C ALA A 126 -1.05 14.46 -0.01
N GLN A 127 0.25 14.38 -0.32
CA GLN A 127 1.18 15.45 -0.05
C GLN A 127 0.80 16.73 -0.82
N MET A 128 0.34 16.62 -2.06
CA MET A 128 -0.14 17.77 -2.83
C MET A 128 -1.45 18.34 -2.29
N LEU A 129 -2.33 17.48 -1.77
CA LEU A 129 -3.55 17.88 -1.08
C LEU A 129 -3.32 18.41 0.34
N GLY A 130 -2.07 18.38 0.84
CA GLY A 130 -1.73 18.81 2.21
C GLY A 130 -2.22 17.86 3.30
N ILE A 131 -2.55 16.62 2.96
CA ILE A 131 -3.09 15.62 3.90
C ILE A 131 -1.94 14.87 4.56
N ARG A 132 -1.93 14.86 5.90
CA ARG A 132 -0.87 14.22 6.68
C ARG A 132 -1.08 12.71 6.77
N ILE A 133 -0.19 11.95 6.12
CA ILE A 133 -0.13 10.49 6.16
C ILE A 133 0.99 10.02 7.08
N ARG A 134 0.77 8.90 7.78
CA ARG A 134 1.83 8.19 8.52
C ARG A 134 2.38 7.06 7.65
N LYS A 135 3.71 6.84 7.69
CA LYS A 135 4.37 5.79 6.90
C LYS A 135 3.83 4.37 7.18
N SER A 136 3.34 4.14 8.40
CA SER A 136 2.76 2.86 8.85
C SER A 136 1.37 2.58 8.27
N GLU A 137 0.72 3.56 7.64
CA GLU A 137 -0.65 3.42 7.16
C GLU A 137 -0.72 2.53 5.92
N ARG A 138 -1.81 1.77 5.83
CA ARG A 138 -2.10 0.89 4.69
C ARG A 138 -2.62 1.72 3.51
N LYS A 139 -2.56 1.15 2.30
CA LYS A 139 -3.06 1.81 1.08
C LYS A 139 -4.52 2.26 1.23
N ASP A 140 -5.37 1.40 1.77
CA ASP A 140 -6.81 1.70 1.92
C ASP A 140 -7.07 2.83 2.92
N GLU A 141 -6.31 2.88 4.02
CA GLU A 141 -6.38 3.96 5.01
C GLU A 141 -5.97 5.31 4.43
N ILE A 142 -4.95 5.31 3.57
CA ILE A 142 -4.50 6.50 2.84
C ILE A 142 -5.61 7.00 1.91
N ILE A 143 -6.24 6.09 1.16
CA ILE A 143 -7.34 6.44 0.24
C ILE A 143 -8.50 7.06 1.00
N GLU A 144 -8.94 6.45 2.12
CA GLU A 144 -10.02 6.99 2.94
C GLU A 144 -9.70 8.40 3.47
N LYS A 145 -8.47 8.65 3.91
CA LYS A 145 -8.04 9.99 4.33
C LYS A 145 -8.04 11.01 3.21
N ILE A 146 -7.65 10.61 2.00
CA ILE A 146 -7.72 11.48 0.83
C ILE A 146 -9.17 11.86 0.55
N ILE A 147 -10.08 10.89 0.55
CA ILE A 147 -11.52 11.11 0.31
C ILE A 147 -12.14 11.97 1.42
N GLU A 148 -11.79 11.72 2.68
CA GLU A 148 -12.27 12.49 3.83
C GLU A 148 -11.77 13.93 3.79
N GLY A 149 -10.48 14.12 3.48
CA GLY A 149 -9.85 15.43 3.38
C GLY A 149 -10.29 16.28 2.18
N THR A 150 -10.90 15.67 1.16
CA THR A 150 -11.41 16.40 -0.02
C THR A 150 -12.94 16.48 -0.01
N ALA A 151 -13.60 15.41 -0.45
CA ALA A 151 -15.06 15.35 -0.61
C ALA A 151 -15.79 15.29 0.74
N GLY A 152 -15.19 14.64 1.76
CA GLY A 152 -15.78 14.53 3.09
C GLY A 152 -15.97 15.89 3.77
N LEU A 153 -14.95 16.76 3.74
CA LEU A 153 -15.02 18.12 4.28
C LEU A 153 -16.09 18.96 3.56
N LYS A 154 -16.17 18.87 2.23
CA LYS A 154 -17.18 19.61 1.44
C LYS A 154 -18.59 19.14 1.72
N ALA A 155 -18.83 17.83 1.75
CA ALA A 155 -20.13 17.27 2.09
C ALA A 155 -20.60 17.73 3.48
N ASN A 156 -19.68 17.77 4.46
CA ASN A 156 -19.99 18.24 5.80
C ASN A 156 -20.30 19.75 5.83
N ALA A 157 -19.52 20.57 5.11
CA ALA A 157 -19.78 22.00 4.99
C ALA A 157 -21.17 22.29 4.39
N ILE A 158 -21.54 21.59 3.32
CA ILE A 158 -22.86 21.74 2.66
C ILE A 158 -23.98 21.27 3.61
N ALA A 159 -23.79 20.16 4.32
CA ALA A 159 -24.77 19.67 5.28
C ALA A 159 -25.03 20.68 6.41
N MET A 160 -23.96 21.27 6.96
CA MET A 160 -24.05 22.31 7.99
C MET A 160 -24.74 23.58 7.48
N GLU A 161 -24.45 24.00 6.26
CA GLU A 161 -25.10 25.16 5.63
C GLU A 161 -26.61 24.95 5.51
N ARG A 162 -27.04 23.79 4.99
CA ARG A 162 -28.46 23.44 4.87
C ARG A 162 -29.19 23.44 6.21
N VAL A 163 -28.56 22.90 7.25
CA VAL A 163 -29.12 22.91 8.61
C VAL A 163 -29.26 24.34 9.15
N ASN A 164 -28.26 25.19 8.91
CA ASN A 164 -28.30 26.60 9.34
C ASN A 164 -29.37 27.41 8.61
N VAL A 165 -29.60 27.15 7.31
CA VAL A 165 -30.68 27.80 6.54
C VAL A 165 -32.05 27.43 7.09
N LEU A 166 -32.29 26.16 7.39
CA LEU A 166 -33.56 25.69 7.97
C LEU A 166 -33.85 26.31 9.34
N ARG A 167 -32.81 26.59 10.15
CA ARG A 167 -32.96 27.25 11.46
C ARG A 167 -33.25 28.74 11.37
N ARG A 168 -33.03 29.38 10.22
CA ARG A 168 -33.21 30.83 10.02
C ARG A 168 -34.57 31.20 9.42
N LEU A 169 -35.38 30.23 9.01
CA LEU A 169 -36.72 30.50 8.54
C LEU A 169 -37.65 30.73 9.75
N PRO A 170 -38.35 31.89 9.82
CA PRO A 170 -39.35 32.11 10.85
C PRO A 170 -40.50 31.13 10.64
N THR A 171 -40.79 30.34 11.67
CA THR A 171 -41.99 29.48 11.77
C THR A 171 -43.26 30.32 11.79
#